data_AF-A0AAE1UKG6-F1
#
_entry.id   AF-A0AAE1UKG6-F1
#
_cell.length_a   1.000
_cell.length_b   1.000
_cell.length_c   1.000
_cell.angle_alpha   90.00
_cell.angle_beta   90.00
_cell.angle_gamma   90.00
#
_symmetry.space_group_name_H-M   'P 1'
#
loop_
_entity.id
_entity.type
_entity.pdbx_description
1 polymer ?
#
loop_
_entity_poly.entity_id
_entity_poly.type
_entity_poly.pdbx_seq_one_letter_code
_entity_poly.pdbx_strand_id
1 'polypeptide(L)'
;MYIPKKPAKYGLKLILCCDNKSKYLLGAIPYVGKQEPPPQGDLSLGHYYVRQLTRPYHQSNRNVTVDNWFTSIPLAMDLQSNCGLTLVGTIKSNKKEIPSQMRSMEGRIPGSSAFLYDDYMTLVSYAPLTKKGKSSKLVHLLSTMHSTPTLGDHGKPEVLRTFLMELAMELICPWAQHRLTRPTLSCELVALIRSAFDLPSQPPQAAQAPEREVALLHNSHFNPEKRCRDCPGTAKKSNVANLLRRKWLTSLATRWILLITPPNSIGLEVHPAGIRDS
;
A
#
# COMPACT_ATOMS: atom_id res chain seq x y z
N MET A 1 1.72 7.78 23.36
CA MET A 1 0.43 8.28 22.81
C MET A 1 -0.62 7.18 22.78
N TYR A 2 -1.90 7.54 22.86
CA TYR A 2 -3.03 6.59 22.75
C TYR A 2 -3.52 6.45 21.29
N ILE A 3 -3.66 5.23 20.79
CA ILE A 3 -4.15 4.92 19.44
C ILE A 3 -5.24 3.82 19.55
N PRO A 4 -6.54 4.18 19.56
CA PRO A 4 -7.62 3.27 19.93
C PRO A 4 -7.73 1.99 19.10
N LYS A 5 -7.41 2.08 17.81
CA LYS A 5 -7.58 0.98 16.84
C LYS A 5 -6.40 0.02 16.82
N LYS A 6 -5.30 0.29 17.55
CA LYS A 6 -4.11 -0.57 17.59
C LYS A 6 -4.28 -1.71 18.59
N PRO A 7 -3.65 -2.88 18.35
CA PRO A 7 -3.60 -3.96 19.33
C PRO A 7 -3.00 -3.51 20.67
N ALA A 8 -1.84 -2.85 20.62
CA ALA A 8 -1.26 -2.11 21.74
C ALA A 8 -1.71 -0.65 21.67
N LYS A 9 -2.63 -0.26 22.56
CA LYS A 9 -3.27 1.06 22.47
C LYS A 9 -2.37 2.21 22.92
N TYR A 10 -1.39 1.95 23.77
CA TYR A 10 -0.45 2.95 24.28
C TYR A 10 0.97 2.60 23.83
N GLY A 11 1.71 3.60 23.38
CA GLY A 11 3.12 3.42 23.03
C GLY A 11 3.75 4.63 22.34
N LEU A 12 5.00 4.46 21.92
CA LEU A 12 5.71 5.39 21.04
C LEU A 12 5.25 5.15 19.60
N LYS A 13 4.96 6.22 18.87
CA LYS A 13 4.65 6.14 17.44
C LYS A 13 5.88 6.53 16.65
N LEU A 14 6.27 5.68 15.70
CA LEU A 14 7.30 5.97 14.70
C LEU A 14 6.62 6.14 13.35
N ILE A 15 7.07 7.14 12.58
CA ILE A 15 6.74 7.31 11.17
C ILE A 15 7.88 6.70 10.37
N LEU A 16 7.58 5.72 9.52
CA LEU A 16 8.58 4.93 8.83
C LEU A 16 8.51 5.15 7.32
N CYS A 17 9.68 5.09 6.68
CA CYS A 17 9.84 4.99 5.25
C CYS A 17 10.50 3.67 4.90
N CYS A 18 9.89 2.91 4.01
CA CYS A 18 10.37 1.59 3.63
C CYS A 18 10.41 1.45 2.11
N ASP A 19 11.34 0.66 1.60
CA ASP A 19 11.31 0.25 0.20
C ASP A 19 10.15 -0.72 0.00
N ASN A 20 9.37 -0.50 -1.06
CA ASN A 20 8.22 -1.34 -1.32
C ASN A 20 8.63 -2.76 -1.74
N LYS A 21 9.73 -2.98 -2.46
CA LYS A 21 10.03 -4.34 -2.93
C LYS A 21 10.68 -5.18 -1.83
N SER A 22 11.77 -4.69 -1.26
CA SER A 22 12.58 -5.40 -0.26
C SER A 22 12.02 -5.32 1.16
N LYS A 23 11.09 -4.38 1.43
CA LYS A 23 10.62 -4.04 2.78
C LYS A 23 11.73 -3.53 3.71
N TYR A 24 12.84 -3.10 3.14
CA TYR A 24 13.95 -2.52 3.88
C TYR A 24 13.54 -1.16 4.49
N LEU A 25 13.89 -0.95 5.76
CA LEU A 25 13.65 0.32 6.45
C LEU A 25 14.64 1.36 5.95
N LEU A 26 14.14 2.35 5.22
CA LEU A 26 14.91 3.45 4.65
C LEU A 26 15.10 4.61 5.63
N GLY A 27 14.15 4.82 6.54
CA GLY A 27 14.21 5.88 7.54
C GLY A 27 13.06 5.83 8.53
N ALA A 28 13.27 6.42 9.71
CA ALA A 28 12.28 6.47 10.78
C ALA A 28 12.38 7.79 11.55
N ILE A 29 11.24 8.41 11.86
CA ILE A 29 11.16 9.61 12.70
C ILE A 29 10.16 9.37 13.83
N PRO A 30 10.53 9.58 15.11
CA PRO A 30 9.60 9.46 16.21
C PRO A 30 8.56 10.59 16.18
N TYR A 31 7.29 10.23 16.39
CA TYR A 31 6.22 11.19 16.56
C TYR A 31 6.22 11.70 18.02
N VAL A 32 6.60 12.95 18.19
CA VAL A 32 6.71 13.58 19.52
C VAL A 32 5.46 14.38 19.93
N GLY A 33 4.42 14.41 19.10
CA GLY A 33 3.20 15.18 19.39
C GLY A 33 3.25 16.60 18.83
N LYS A 34 2.58 17.54 19.54
CA LYS A 34 2.60 18.96 19.20
C LYS A 34 3.94 19.54 19.64
N GLN A 35 4.68 20.11 18.69
CA GLN A 35 5.92 20.83 18.96
C GLN A 35 5.65 22.33 18.85
N GLU A 36 6.21 23.12 19.76
CA GLU A 36 6.21 24.59 19.71
C GLU A 36 7.66 25.08 19.78
N PRO A 37 8.15 25.81 18.75
CA PRO A 37 7.46 26.13 17.49
C PRO A 37 7.22 24.89 16.62
N PRO A 38 6.20 24.90 15.73
CA PRO A 38 5.99 23.81 14.79
C PRO A 38 7.23 23.62 13.91
N PRO A 39 7.59 22.36 13.57
CA PRO A 39 8.86 22.08 12.92
C PRO A 39 9.00 22.69 11.53
N GLN A 40 7.90 23.10 10.88
CA GLN A 40 7.97 23.76 9.57
C GLN A 40 6.72 24.60 9.25
N GLY A 41 6.59 25.77 9.90
CA GLY A 41 5.61 26.82 9.54
C GLY A 41 4.18 26.33 9.32
N ASP A 42 3.59 26.70 8.17
CA ASP A 42 2.20 26.40 7.79
C ASP A 42 1.97 24.99 7.23
N LEU A 43 3.02 24.16 7.13
CA LEU A 43 2.87 22.82 6.57
C LEU A 43 2.14 21.88 7.54
N SER A 44 1.29 21.02 6.99
CA SER A 44 0.71 19.94 7.79
C SER A 44 1.80 18.98 8.27
N LEU A 45 1.61 18.40 9.45
CA LEU A 45 2.59 17.47 10.02
C LEU A 45 2.83 16.23 9.14
N GLY A 46 1.80 15.78 8.43
CA GLY A 46 1.93 14.69 7.44
C GLY A 46 2.86 15.06 6.29
N HIS A 47 2.73 16.29 5.78
CA HIS A 47 3.61 16.83 4.74
C HIS A 47 5.05 16.86 5.22
N TYR A 48 5.29 17.44 6.41
CA TYR A 48 6.61 17.50 7.03
C TYR A 48 7.30 16.13 7.08
N TYR A 49 6.64 15.12 7.65
CA TYR A 49 7.26 13.80 7.77
C TYR A 49 7.60 13.16 6.43
N VAL A 50 6.70 13.27 5.44
CA VAL A 50 6.96 12.72 4.11
C VAL A 50 8.17 13.41 3.50
N ARG A 51 8.20 14.75 3.47
CA ARG A 51 9.32 15.51 2.89
C ARG A 51 10.66 15.22 3.56
N GLN A 52 10.68 15.07 4.89
CA GLN A 52 11.89 14.74 5.63
C GLN A 52 12.38 13.31 5.34
N LEU A 53 11.47 12.33 5.35
CA LEU A 53 11.80 10.94 5.10
C LEU A 53 12.21 10.68 3.64
N THR A 54 11.65 11.42 2.69
CA THR A 54 11.97 11.27 1.26
C THR A 54 13.20 12.05 0.83
N ARG A 55 13.75 12.94 1.66
CA ARG A 55 14.87 13.84 1.33
C ARG A 55 16.07 13.14 0.65
N PRO A 56 16.53 11.95 1.09
CA PRO A 56 17.64 11.25 0.42
C PRO A 56 17.31 10.78 -1.01
N TYR A 57 16.03 10.77 -1.38
CA TYR A 57 15.53 10.25 -2.65
C TYR A 57 14.98 11.35 -3.56
N HIS A 58 15.15 12.62 -3.22
CA HIS A 58 14.71 13.71 -4.10
C HIS A 58 15.44 13.63 -5.46
N GLN A 59 14.75 13.99 -6.53
CA GLN A 59 15.22 13.94 -7.92
C GLN A 59 15.52 12.53 -8.44
N SER A 60 15.06 11.48 -7.74
CA SER A 60 15.23 10.10 -8.18
C SER A 60 14.10 9.58 -9.08
N ASN A 61 13.06 10.39 -9.31
CA ASN A 61 11.85 10.02 -10.07
C ASN A 61 11.16 8.74 -9.53
N ARG A 62 11.35 8.48 -8.23
CA ARG A 62 10.69 7.38 -7.52
C ARG A 62 9.27 7.75 -7.17
N ASN A 63 8.43 6.72 -7.06
CA ASN A 63 7.06 6.89 -6.59
C ASN A 63 6.97 6.69 -5.07
N VAL A 64 6.11 7.49 -4.46
CA VAL A 64 5.91 7.57 -3.02
C VAL A 64 4.46 7.24 -2.69
N THR A 65 4.24 6.14 -1.98
CA THR A 65 2.91 5.69 -1.61
C THR A 65 2.60 5.91 -0.15
N VAL A 66 1.47 6.59 0.11
CA VAL A 66 1.10 7.10 1.43
C VAL A 66 -0.34 6.80 1.84
N ASP A 67 -0.55 6.71 3.15
CA ASP A 67 -1.90 6.69 3.73
C ASP A 67 -2.54 8.09 3.80
N ASN A 68 -3.87 8.10 3.94
CA ASN A 68 -4.74 9.28 3.95
C ASN A 68 -4.41 10.40 4.94
N TRP A 69 -3.61 10.11 5.97
CA TRP A 69 -3.20 11.13 6.93
C TRP A 69 -2.03 11.97 6.41
N PHE A 70 -1.21 11.41 5.53
CA PHE A 70 -0.13 12.14 4.87
C PHE A 70 -0.62 12.80 3.57
N THR A 71 -1.51 12.13 2.83
CA THR A 71 -1.97 12.61 1.52
C THR A 71 -2.68 13.96 1.60
N SER A 72 -2.22 14.90 0.78
CA SER A 72 -2.85 16.19 0.54
C SER A 72 -2.43 16.73 -0.83
N ILE A 73 -3.23 17.65 -1.38
CA ILE A 73 -2.90 18.28 -2.67
C ILE A 73 -1.59 19.09 -2.58
N PRO A 74 -1.35 19.92 -1.54
CA PRO A 74 -0.07 20.63 -1.41
C PRO A 74 1.15 19.69 -1.34
N LEU A 75 1.01 18.53 -0.67
CA LEU A 75 2.09 17.54 -0.64
C LEU A 75 2.36 16.95 -2.03
N ALA A 76 1.30 16.62 -2.78
CA ALA A 76 1.45 16.07 -4.12
C ALA A 76 2.17 17.05 -5.06
N MET A 77 1.80 18.34 -5.02
CA MET A 77 2.46 19.40 -5.79
C MET A 77 3.92 19.59 -5.38
N ASP A 78 4.22 19.61 -4.07
CA ASP A 78 5.58 19.80 -3.56
C ASP A 78 6.51 18.63 -3.94
N LEU A 79 6.01 17.39 -3.86
CA LEU A 79 6.79 16.22 -4.27
C LEU A 79 7.07 16.22 -5.78
N GLN A 80 6.05 16.51 -6.59
CA GLN A 80 6.17 16.51 -8.05
C GLN A 80 7.08 17.65 -8.54
N SER A 81 6.83 18.87 -8.07
CA SER A 81 7.45 20.09 -8.64
C SER A 81 8.81 20.40 -8.02
N ASN A 82 8.98 20.16 -6.71
CA ASN A 82 10.18 20.56 -5.99
C ASN A 82 11.09 19.38 -5.64
N CYS A 83 10.54 18.17 -5.49
CA CYS A 83 11.30 17.03 -5.01
C CYS A 83 11.60 15.98 -6.09
N GLY A 84 11.07 16.08 -7.30
CA GLY A 84 11.28 15.08 -8.37
C GLY A 84 10.80 13.68 -7.96
N LEU A 85 9.64 13.62 -7.30
CA LEU A 85 9.01 12.40 -6.79
C LEU A 85 7.53 12.38 -7.17
N THR A 86 7.00 11.22 -7.51
CA THR A 86 5.55 11.06 -7.71
C THR A 86 4.88 10.57 -6.43
N LEU A 87 3.58 10.84 -6.29
CA LEU A 87 2.79 10.39 -5.16
C LEU A 87 1.61 9.53 -5.61
N VAL A 88 1.30 8.49 -4.83
CA VAL A 88 0.05 7.74 -4.89
C VAL A 88 -0.49 7.57 -3.47
N GLY A 89 -1.76 7.87 -3.24
CA GLY A 89 -2.32 7.67 -1.91
C GLY A 89 -3.83 7.79 -1.86
N THR A 90 -4.42 7.26 -0.80
CA THR A 90 -5.82 7.58 -0.49
C THR A 90 -5.91 8.99 0.06
N ILE A 91 -6.98 9.73 -0.25
CA ILE A 91 -7.21 11.08 0.29
C ILE A 91 -8.55 11.11 1.02
N LYS A 92 -8.63 11.82 2.14
CA LYS A 92 -9.88 11.92 2.91
C LYS A 92 -10.89 12.78 2.15
N SER A 93 -12.16 12.35 2.15
CA SER A 93 -13.26 13.06 1.49
C SER A 93 -13.50 14.47 2.04
N ASN A 94 -13.11 14.74 3.29
CA ASN A 94 -13.29 16.04 3.94
C ASN A 94 -12.23 17.10 3.53
N LYS A 95 -11.29 16.77 2.65
CA LYS A 95 -10.32 17.71 2.09
C LYS A 95 -11.05 18.72 1.21
N LYS A 96 -10.94 20.02 1.54
CA LYS A 96 -11.70 21.12 0.91
C LYS A 96 -11.49 21.18 -0.60
N GLU A 97 -10.30 20.78 -1.03
CA GLU A 97 -9.82 20.80 -2.41
C GLU A 97 -10.54 19.79 -3.32
N ILE A 98 -11.26 18.81 -2.76
CA ILE A 98 -12.03 17.83 -3.53
C ILE A 98 -13.38 18.43 -3.94
N PRO A 99 -13.77 18.44 -5.22
CA PRO A 99 -15.09 18.94 -5.64
C PRO A 99 -16.26 18.14 -5.03
N SER A 100 -17.39 18.78 -4.78
CA SER A 100 -18.57 18.13 -4.19
C SER A 100 -19.11 16.98 -5.04
N GLN A 101 -19.01 17.09 -6.37
CA GLN A 101 -19.37 16.06 -7.36
C GLN A 101 -18.54 14.78 -7.18
N MET A 102 -17.29 14.92 -6.73
CA MET A 102 -16.42 13.78 -6.45
C MET A 102 -16.76 13.12 -5.10
N ARG A 103 -17.41 13.84 -4.18
CA ARG A 103 -17.84 13.35 -2.85
C ARG A 103 -19.25 12.76 -2.84
N SER A 104 -20.10 13.11 -3.82
CA SER A 104 -21.49 12.66 -3.86
C SER A 104 -21.61 11.21 -4.35
N MET A 105 -22.39 10.41 -3.61
CA MET A 105 -22.82 9.07 -4.02
C MET A 105 -24.07 9.09 -4.90
N GLU A 106 -24.74 10.23 -5.03
CA GLU A 106 -25.95 10.36 -5.83
C GLU A 106 -25.65 10.06 -7.31
N GLY A 107 -26.47 9.21 -7.93
CA GLY A 107 -26.27 8.75 -9.30
C GLY A 107 -25.08 7.80 -9.54
N ARG A 108 -24.33 7.41 -8.50
CA ARG A 108 -23.16 6.51 -8.65
C ARG A 108 -23.57 5.05 -8.73
N ILE A 109 -23.15 4.39 -9.81
CA ILE A 109 -23.30 2.94 -9.97
C ILE A 109 -22.22 2.21 -9.15
N PRO A 110 -22.54 1.19 -8.34
CA PRO A 110 -21.53 0.38 -7.66
C PRO A 110 -20.53 -0.25 -8.64
N GLY A 111 -19.24 -0.11 -8.36
CA GLY A 111 -18.15 -0.51 -9.24
C GLY A 111 -17.67 0.59 -10.19
N SER A 112 -18.42 1.70 -10.33
CA SER A 112 -18.00 2.82 -11.18
C SER A 112 -16.87 3.65 -10.55
N SER A 113 -16.17 4.37 -11.41
CA SER A 113 -15.18 5.36 -11.04
C SER A 113 -15.43 6.67 -11.77
N ALA A 114 -15.08 7.79 -11.14
CA ALA A 114 -14.89 9.05 -11.83
C ALA A 114 -13.46 9.53 -11.63
N PHE A 115 -13.00 10.28 -12.60
CA PHE A 115 -11.67 10.85 -12.64
C PHE A 115 -11.81 12.35 -12.77
N LEU A 116 -10.97 13.07 -12.04
CA LEU A 116 -10.76 14.49 -12.17
C LEU A 116 -9.29 14.69 -12.46
N TYR A 117 -9.00 15.43 -13.52
CA TYR A 117 -7.66 15.71 -13.99
C TYR A 117 -7.31 17.16 -13.73
N ASP A 118 -6.05 17.35 -13.39
CA ASP A 118 -5.32 18.60 -13.37
C ASP A 118 -3.99 18.35 -14.09
N ASP A 119 -3.28 19.41 -14.47
CA ASP A 119 -2.09 19.31 -15.31
C ASP A 119 -1.00 18.40 -14.72
N TYR A 120 -0.99 18.26 -13.39
CA TYR A 120 0.05 17.54 -12.65
C TYR A 120 -0.48 16.35 -11.82
N MET A 121 -1.79 16.14 -11.76
CA MET A 121 -2.36 15.10 -10.89
C MET A 121 -3.73 14.61 -11.32
N THR A 122 -4.03 13.38 -10.93
CA THR A 122 -5.33 12.73 -11.11
C THR A 122 -5.94 12.42 -9.76
N LEU A 123 -7.18 12.87 -9.55
CA LEU A 123 -8.03 12.48 -8.44
C LEU A 123 -9.06 11.45 -8.93
N VAL A 124 -9.07 10.28 -8.30
CA VAL A 124 -10.01 9.19 -8.59
C VAL A 124 -11.02 9.10 -7.47
N SER A 125 -12.31 9.05 -7.81
CA SER A 125 -13.41 8.72 -6.90
C SER A 125 -14.01 7.39 -7.31
N TYR A 126 -13.81 6.36 -6.49
CA TYR A 126 -14.25 5.00 -6.75
C TYR A 126 -15.41 4.61 -5.83
N ALA A 127 -16.47 4.05 -6.42
CA ALA A 127 -17.59 3.47 -5.71
C ALA A 127 -17.39 1.94 -5.57
N PRO A 128 -16.85 1.42 -4.46
CA PRO A 128 -16.54 0.01 -4.32
C PRO A 128 -17.80 -0.87 -4.36
N LEU A 129 -17.70 -1.97 -5.10
CA LEU A 129 -18.73 -3.02 -5.06
C LEU A 129 -18.62 -3.81 -3.76
N THR A 130 -19.65 -3.76 -2.92
CA THR A 130 -19.72 -4.63 -1.74
C THR A 130 -20.35 -5.98 -2.10
N LYS A 131 -20.15 -6.99 -1.24
CA LYS A 131 -20.76 -8.33 -1.41
C LYS A 131 -22.28 -8.32 -1.55
N LYS A 132 -22.95 -7.25 -1.12
CA LYS A 132 -24.40 -7.08 -1.23
C LYS A 132 -24.82 -6.30 -2.49
N GLY A 133 -23.90 -6.08 -3.44
CA GLY A 133 -24.15 -5.31 -4.67
C GLY A 133 -24.34 -3.80 -4.46
N LYS A 134 -24.14 -3.30 -3.23
CA LYS A 134 -24.35 -1.88 -2.89
C LYS A 134 -23.01 -1.18 -2.64
N SER A 135 -22.93 0.11 -2.92
CA SER A 135 -21.86 0.98 -2.40
C SER A 135 -22.50 2.01 -1.46
N SER A 136 -21.95 2.18 -0.26
CA SER A 136 -22.41 3.24 0.68
C SER A 136 -21.35 4.29 0.97
N LYS A 137 -20.13 4.10 0.45
CA LYS A 137 -18.99 4.98 0.72
C LYS A 137 -18.10 5.05 -0.50
N LEU A 138 -17.67 6.25 -0.85
CA LEU A 138 -16.63 6.46 -1.86
C LEU A 138 -15.25 6.29 -1.26
N VAL A 139 -14.33 5.86 -2.11
CA VAL A 139 -12.89 5.88 -1.85
C VAL A 139 -12.28 6.88 -2.81
N HIS A 140 -11.55 7.85 -2.27
CA HIS A 140 -10.81 8.81 -3.08
C HIS A 140 -9.33 8.47 -3.08
N LEU A 141 -8.71 8.52 -4.26
CA LEU A 141 -7.28 8.35 -4.45
C LEU A 141 -6.72 9.56 -5.18
N LEU A 142 -5.54 10.00 -4.78
CA LEU A 142 -4.78 11.05 -5.45
C LEU A 142 -3.51 10.42 -6.02
N SER A 143 -3.19 10.76 -7.26
CA SER A 143 -1.95 10.33 -7.89
C SER A 143 -1.34 11.42 -8.76
N THR A 144 -0.02 11.59 -8.70
CA THR A 144 0.76 12.38 -9.68
C THR A 144 1.50 11.50 -10.68
N MET A 145 1.42 10.17 -10.51
CA MET A 145 2.06 9.19 -11.40
C MET A 145 1.20 8.87 -12.63
N HIS A 146 -0.12 9.03 -12.52
CA HIS A 146 -1.06 8.69 -13.59
C HIS A 146 -1.67 9.96 -14.17
N SER A 147 -1.55 10.14 -15.49
CA SER A 147 -2.14 11.25 -16.25
C SER A 147 -3.36 10.83 -17.09
N THR A 148 -3.63 9.53 -17.20
CA THR A 148 -4.68 8.99 -18.08
C THR A 148 -5.75 8.18 -17.33
N PRO A 149 -7.01 8.15 -17.80
CA PRO A 149 -8.11 7.32 -17.25
C PRO A 149 -7.94 5.85 -17.63
N THR A 150 -6.91 5.20 -17.12
CA THR A 150 -6.72 3.76 -17.34
C THR A 150 -7.55 2.95 -16.36
N LEU A 151 -8.39 2.08 -16.90
CA LEU A 151 -9.11 1.05 -16.18
C LEU A 151 -8.39 -0.28 -16.39
N GLY A 152 -8.16 -1.03 -15.32
CA GLY A 152 -7.66 -2.39 -15.41
C GLY A 152 -8.75 -3.40 -15.79
N ASP A 153 -8.37 -4.67 -15.90
CA ASP A 153 -9.12 -5.83 -16.45
C ASP A 153 -10.52 -6.09 -15.87
N HIS A 154 -10.91 -5.38 -14.81
CA HIS A 154 -12.19 -5.54 -14.11
C HIS A 154 -12.96 -4.23 -13.94
N GLY A 155 -12.67 -3.21 -14.76
CA GLY A 155 -13.27 -1.88 -14.66
C GLY A 155 -12.86 -1.10 -13.41
N LYS A 156 -11.80 -1.55 -12.73
CA LYS A 156 -11.23 -0.84 -11.57
C LYS A 156 -10.19 0.16 -12.05
N PRO A 157 -10.08 1.34 -11.43
CA PRO A 157 -9.04 2.31 -11.76
C PRO A 157 -7.65 1.73 -11.57
N GLU A 158 -6.74 1.97 -12.51
CA GLU A 158 -5.34 1.52 -12.39
C GLU A 158 -4.66 2.13 -11.16
N VAL A 159 -4.95 3.41 -10.86
CA VAL A 159 -4.49 4.07 -9.62
C VAL A 159 -4.85 3.28 -8.36
N LEU A 160 -6.05 2.69 -8.33
CA LEU A 160 -6.48 1.83 -7.23
C LEU A 160 -5.71 0.52 -7.21
N ARG A 161 -5.44 -0.08 -8.38
CA ARG A 161 -4.62 -1.29 -8.50
C ARG A 161 -3.20 -1.03 -8.00
N THR A 162 -2.53 0.03 -8.47
CA THR A 162 -1.19 0.43 -8.02
C THR A 162 -1.16 0.58 -6.50
N PHE A 163 -2.06 1.40 -5.95
CA PHE A 163 -2.15 1.61 -4.51
C PHE A 163 -2.36 0.28 -3.77
N LEU A 164 -3.30 -0.56 -4.19
CA LEU A 164 -3.57 -1.83 -3.52
C LEU A 164 -2.43 -2.84 -3.66
N MET A 165 -1.69 -2.84 -4.77
CA MET A 165 -0.61 -3.77 -5.02
C MET A 165 0.58 -3.48 -4.11
N GLU A 166 1.03 -2.23 -4.04
CA GLU A 166 2.14 -1.82 -3.17
C GLU A 166 1.82 -2.14 -1.70
N LEU A 167 0.58 -1.89 -1.34
CA LEU A 167 0.00 -2.14 -0.04
C LEU A 167 -0.17 -3.63 0.29
N ALA A 168 -0.47 -4.45 -0.71
CA ALA A 168 -0.57 -5.90 -0.58
C ALA A 168 0.81 -6.53 -0.41
N MET A 169 1.81 -6.06 -1.16
CA MET A 169 3.20 -6.50 -0.98
C MET A 169 3.66 -6.27 0.45
N GLU A 170 3.30 -5.15 1.07
CA GLU A 170 3.68 -4.83 2.45
C GLU A 170 3.04 -5.77 3.48
N LEU A 171 1.74 -5.99 3.40
CA LEU A 171 1.03 -6.76 4.43
C LEU A 171 1.05 -8.27 4.20
N ILE A 172 0.96 -8.70 2.95
CA ILE A 172 0.64 -10.09 2.61
C ILE A 172 1.91 -10.86 2.27
N CYS A 173 2.95 -10.22 1.73
CA CYS A 173 4.17 -10.91 1.32
C CYS A 173 4.85 -11.69 2.46
N PRO A 174 5.05 -11.13 3.68
CA PRO A 174 5.64 -11.88 4.78
C PRO A 174 4.80 -13.11 5.19
N TRP A 175 3.47 -12.95 5.18
CA TRP A 175 2.56 -14.07 5.43
C TRP A 175 2.61 -15.11 4.32
N ALA A 176 2.66 -14.69 3.06
CA ALA A 176 2.73 -15.56 1.90
C ALA A 176 4.02 -16.38 1.93
N GLN A 177 5.17 -15.75 2.19
CA GLN A 177 6.46 -16.40 2.37
C GLN A 177 6.40 -17.44 3.51
N HIS A 178 5.89 -17.08 4.68
CA HIS A 178 5.71 -18.01 5.79
C HIS A 178 4.68 -19.12 5.47
N ARG A 179 3.68 -18.86 4.63
CA ARG A 179 2.69 -19.88 4.25
C ARG A 179 3.32 -20.92 3.33
N LEU A 180 4.20 -20.49 2.41
CA LEU A 180 4.93 -21.34 1.48
C LEU A 180 5.92 -22.31 2.15
N THR A 181 6.34 -22.07 3.39
CA THR A 181 7.21 -23.03 4.12
C THR A 181 6.46 -24.27 4.61
N ARG A 182 5.13 -24.31 4.49
CA ARG A 182 4.32 -25.44 4.96
C ARG A 182 4.10 -26.48 3.86
N PRO A 183 4.38 -27.77 4.09
CA PRO A 183 4.29 -28.83 3.07
C PRO A 183 2.85 -29.21 2.66
N THR A 184 1.84 -28.54 3.20
CA THR A 184 0.41 -28.88 3.01
C THR A 184 -0.26 -28.15 1.85
N LEU A 185 0.48 -27.36 1.07
CA LEU A 185 -0.06 -26.60 -0.06
C LEU A 185 0.10 -27.39 -1.35
N SER A 186 -0.92 -27.38 -2.21
CA SER A 186 -0.81 -27.96 -3.54
C SER A 186 0.20 -27.19 -4.39
N CYS A 187 0.85 -27.87 -5.34
CA CYS A 187 1.83 -27.27 -6.25
C CYS A 187 1.24 -26.09 -7.02
N GLU A 188 -0.02 -26.20 -7.48
CA GLU A 188 -0.74 -25.11 -8.16
C GLU A 188 -0.86 -23.86 -7.28
N LEU A 189 -1.24 -24.04 -6.01
CA LEU A 189 -1.41 -22.92 -5.09
C LEU A 189 -0.05 -22.29 -4.73
N VAL A 190 1.00 -23.11 -4.62
CA VAL A 190 2.39 -22.63 -4.44
C VAL A 190 2.85 -21.82 -5.64
N ALA A 191 2.61 -22.30 -6.87
CA ALA A 191 2.96 -21.60 -8.10
C ALA A 191 2.22 -20.26 -8.22
N LEU A 192 0.92 -20.25 -7.92
CA LEU A 192 0.11 -19.04 -7.94
C LEU A 192 0.58 -18.01 -6.90
N ILE A 193 0.89 -18.43 -5.66
CA ILE A 193 1.41 -17.52 -4.64
C ILE A 193 2.79 -16.98 -5.05
N ARG A 194 3.68 -17.82 -5.59
CA ARG A 194 5.00 -17.36 -6.05
C ARG A 194 4.90 -16.36 -7.18
N SER A 195 4.05 -16.63 -8.17
CA SER A 195 3.78 -15.74 -9.30
C SER A 195 3.15 -14.42 -8.86
N ALA A 196 2.17 -14.44 -7.95
CA ALA A 196 1.45 -13.23 -7.55
C ALA A 196 2.30 -12.23 -6.72
N PHE A 197 3.39 -12.69 -6.11
CA PHE A 197 4.27 -11.89 -5.23
C PHE A 197 5.72 -11.81 -5.74
N ASP A 198 5.98 -12.23 -6.99
CA ASP A 198 7.32 -12.32 -7.60
C ASP A 198 8.35 -13.01 -6.69
N LEU A 199 7.94 -14.08 -6.01
CA LEU A 199 8.82 -14.81 -5.09
C LEU A 199 9.66 -15.83 -5.85
N PRO A 200 10.96 -15.96 -5.52
CA PRO A 200 11.83 -16.93 -6.17
C PRO A 200 11.29 -18.36 -5.98
N SER A 201 11.29 -19.15 -7.04
CA SER A 201 11.25 -20.62 -6.92
C SER A 201 12.47 -21.02 -6.09
N GLN A 202 12.29 -21.81 -5.02
CA GLN A 202 13.44 -22.28 -4.25
C GLN A 202 14.50 -22.87 -5.19
N PRO A 203 15.79 -22.55 -5.03
CA PRO A 203 16.84 -23.27 -5.73
C PRO A 203 16.87 -24.74 -5.25
N PRO A 204 17.38 -25.68 -6.06
CA PRO A 204 17.63 -27.05 -5.60
C PRO A 204 18.58 -27.01 -4.39
N GLN A 205 18.25 -27.75 -3.33
CA GLN A 205 19.05 -27.81 -2.10
C GLN A 205 20.42 -28.44 -2.35
N ALA A 206 21.50 -27.82 -1.86
CA ALA A 206 22.60 -28.46 -1.11
C ALA A 206 23.74 -27.47 -0.80
N ALA A 207 23.84 -27.06 0.47
CA ALA A 207 25.13 -26.73 1.10
C ALA A 207 24.96 -26.81 2.62
N GLN A 208 25.54 -27.85 3.22
CA GLN A 208 25.59 -28.07 4.66
C GLN A 208 26.53 -27.03 5.30
N ALA A 209 26.13 -26.46 6.45
CA ALA A 209 27.01 -25.74 7.36
C ALA A 209 26.52 -25.96 8.81
N PRO A 210 27.43 -25.97 9.80
CA PRO A 210 27.41 -26.93 10.89
C PRO A 210 26.45 -26.58 12.03
N GLU A 211 25.96 -27.62 12.69
CA GLU A 211 25.13 -27.56 13.89
C GLU A 211 25.84 -26.75 14.99
N ARG A 212 25.21 -25.64 15.41
CA ARG A 212 25.41 -25.07 16.73
C ARG A 212 24.16 -25.34 17.54
N GLU A 213 24.29 -26.27 18.45
CA GLU A 213 23.32 -26.62 19.47
C GLU A 213 23.05 -25.38 20.34
N VAL A 214 21.86 -24.80 20.22
CA VAL A 214 21.33 -23.83 21.18
C VAL A 214 20.08 -24.46 21.77
N ALA A 215 20.17 -24.82 23.04
CA ALA A 215 19.15 -25.53 23.80
C ALA A 215 17.76 -24.87 23.64
N LEU A 216 16.85 -25.61 23.00
CA LEU A 216 15.44 -25.29 22.91
C LEU A 216 14.74 -25.76 24.19
N LEU A 217 14.20 -24.81 24.97
CA LEU A 217 13.15 -25.09 25.95
C LEU A 217 11.96 -25.70 25.20
N HIS A 218 11.77 -27.00 25.38
CA HIS A 218 10.59 -27.73 24.91
C HIS A 218 9.35 -27.21 25.64
N ASN A 219 8.57 -26.36 24.98
CA ASN A 219 7.15 -26.23 25.31
C ASN A 219 6.34 -27.18 24.42
N SER A 220 6.10 -28.37 24.97
CA SER A 220 5.26 -29.41 24.40
C SER A 220 3.79 -28.99 24.39
N HIS A 221 3.26 -28.68 23.21
CA HIS A 221 1.97 -29.13 22.69
C HIS A 221 1.78 -28.64 21.24
N PHE A 222 2.79 -28.85 20.39
CA PHE A 222 2.64 -28.66 18.95
C PHE A 222 2.38 -30.01 18.29
N ASN A 223 1.12 -30.27 17.95
CA ASN A 223 0.75 -31.45 17.16
C ASN A 223 0.77 -31.04 15.66
N PRO A 224 1.65 -31.62 14.83
CA PRO A 224 1.80 -31.27 13.42
C PRO A 224 0.55 -31.57 12.56
N GLU A 225 -0.35 -32.43 13.03
CA GLU A 225 -1.63 -32.75 12.38
C GLU A 225 -2.74 -31.77 12.77
N LYS A 226 -2.57 -31.02 13.86
CA LYS A 226 -3.57 -30.04 14.29
C LYS A 226 -3.45 -28.77 13.47
N ARG A 227 -4.38 -28.62 12.52
CA ARG A 227 -4.69 -27.36 11.83
C ARG A 227 -4.70 -26.20 12.83
N CYS A 228 -3.96 -25.12 12.58
CA CYS A 228 -3.95 -24.00 13.52
C CYS A 228 -5.38 -23.47 13.72
N ARG A 229 -5.73 -23.05 14.94
CA ARG A 229 -7.09 -22.53 15.26
C ARG A 229 -7.52 -21.35 14.38
N ASP A 230 -6.55 -20.72 13.73
CA ASP A 230 -6.71 -19.55 12.87
C ASP A 230 -6.75 -19.88 11.37
N CYS A 231 -6.51 -21.14 11.00
CA CYS A 231 -6.57 -21.60 9.63
C CYS A 231 -8.04 -21.85 9.25
N PRO A 232 -8.55 -21.27 8.15
CA PRO A 232 -9.93 -21.49 7.73
C PRO A 232 -10.16 -22.98 7.42
N GLY A 233 -11.18 -23.57 8.04
CA GLY A 233 -11.63 -24.95 7.84
C GLY A 233 -12.13 -25.23 6.42
N THR A 234 -12.03 -26.47 5.96
CA THR A 234 -12.51 -26.94 4.65
C THR A 234 -14.03 -26.75 4.46
N ALA A 235 -14.81 -26.72 5.55
CA ALA A 235 -16.24 -26.41 5.55
C ALA A 235 -16.58 -24.90 5.51
N LYS A 236 -15.59 -23.99 5.46
CA LYS A 236 -15.80 -22.53 5.42
C LYS A 236 -15.27 -21.88 4.13
N LYS A 237 -15.31 -22.61 3.00
CA LYS A 237 -14.91 -22.08 1.67
C LYS A 237 -15.73 -20.86 1.23
N SER A 238 -16.92 -20.61 1.79
CA SER A 238 -17.72 -19.41 1.53
C SER A 238 -17.31 -18.16 2.31
N ASN A 239 -16.32 -18.24 3.22
CA ASN A 239 -16.01 -17.12 4.12
C ASN A 239 -14.52 -16.86 4.40
N VAL A 240 -13.61 -17.36 3.56
CA VAL A 240 -12.18 -16.99 3.59
C VAL A 240 -12.00 -15.48 3.51
N ALA A 241 -12.77 -14.80 2.65
CA ALA A 241 -12.79 -13.34 2.53
C ALA A 241 -13.27 -12.59 3.80
N ASN A 242 -14.12 -13.21 4.64
CA ASN A 242 -14.60 -12.58 5.88
C ASN A 242 -13.67 -12.84 7.08
N LEU A 243 -12.95 -13.97 7.10
CA LEU A 243 -11.92 -14.25 8.09
C LEU A 243 -10.66 -13.40 7.85
N LEU A 244 -10.28 -13.24 6.57
CA LEU A 244 -9.28 -12.26 6.16
C LEU A 244 -9.72 -10.86 6.60
N ARG A 245 -10.97 -10.45 6.35
CA ARG A 245 -11.47 -9.15 6.83
C ARG A 245 -11.42 -8.98 8.37
N ARG A 246 -11.92 -9.91 9.19
CA ARG A 246 -12.03 -9.67 10.65
C ARG A 246 -10.69 -9.67 11.39
N LYS A 247 -9.72 -10.51 10.99
CA LYS A 247 -8.39 -10.54 11.63
C LYS A 247 -7.37 -9.61 10.97
N TRP A 248 -7.55 -9.28 9.69
CA TRP A 248 -6.66 -8.35 9.00
C TRP A 248 -7.15 -6.91 9.04
N LEU A 249 -8.45 -6.61 9.17
CA LEU A 249 -8.92 -5.23 9.42
C LEU A 249 -8.50 -4.69 10.80
N THR A 250 -8.28 -5.58 11.78
CA THR A 250 -7.68 -5.20 13.06
C THR A 250 -6.16 -5.01 12.97
N SER A 251 -5.48 -5.73 12.05
CA SER A 251 -4.08 -5.47 11.67
C SER A 251 -3.93 -4.25 10.73
N LEU A 252 -4.97 -3.88 9.99
CA LEU A 252 -5.04 -2.67 9.15
C LEU A 252 -5.01 -1.37 9.96
N ALA A 253 -5.05 -1.44 11.29
CA ALA A 253 -4.70 -0.30 12.14
C ALA A 253 -3.20 0.05 12.06
N THR A 254 -2.39 -0.73 11.35
CA THR A 254 -0.94 -0.54 11.16
C THR A 254 -0.61 -0.07 9.76
N ARG A 255 -0.89 1.20 9.44
CA ARG A 255 -0.25 1.86 8.29
C ARG A 255 0.13 3.29 8.62
N TRP A 256 1.38 3.43 9.02
CA TRP A 256 2.10 4.71 9.05
C TRP A 256 3.44 4.49 8.34
N ILE A 257 3.37 3.89 7.15
CA ILE A 257 4.53 3.49 6.35
C ILE A 257 4.40 4.20 5.01
N LEU A 258 5.45 4.97 4.71
CA LEU A 258 5.73 5.57 3.42
C LEU A 258 6.45 4.52 2.59
N LEU A 259 5.89 4.14 1.43
CA LEU A 259 6.53 3.18 0.54
C LEU A 259 7.17 3.92 -0.63
N ILE A 260 8.45 3.68 -0.88
CA ILE A 260 9.12 4.20 -2.08
C ILE A 260 9.29 3.06 -3.06
N THR A 261 8.82 3.22 -4.29
CA THR A 261 9.05 2.30 -5.41
C THR A 261 10.17 2.83 -6.31
N PRO A 262 10.99 1.95 -6.90
CA PRO A 262 11.95 2.37 -7.93
C PRO A 262 11.21 3.05 -9.09
N PRO A 263 11.89 3.92 -9.87
CA PRO A 263 11.29 4.50 -11.05
C PRO A 263 10.79 3.36 -11.96
N ASN A 264 9.54 3.44 -12.40
CA ASN A 264 9.05 2.56 -13.46
C ASN A 264 9.97 2.78 -14.67
N SER A 265 10.49 1.72 -15.27
CA SER A 265 11.07 1.74 -16.60
C SER A 265 9.96 2.04 -17.60
N ILE A 266 9.50 3.29 -17.62
CA ILE A 266 8.68 3.86 -18.69
C ILE A 266 9.67 4.05 -19.84
N GLY A 267 9.50 3.25 -20.89
CA GLY A 267 10.26 3.41 -22.12
C GLY A 267 10.14 4.85 -22.60
N LEU A 268 11.29 5.50 -22.82
CA LEU A 268 11.38 6.73 -23.59
C LEU A 268 11.01 6.39 -25.04
N GLU A 269 9.72 6.42 -25.39
CA GLU A 269 9.34 6.57 -26.80
C GLU A 269 9.37 8.07 -27.12
N VAL A 270 10.53 8.50 -27.61
CA VAL A 270 10.70 9.80 -28.24
C VAL A 270 10.06 9.71 -29.63
N HIS A 271 8.84 10.19 -29.77
CA HIS A 271 8.29 10.43 -31.11
C HIS A 271 9.00 11.65 -31.72
N PRO A 272 9.63 11.52 -32.90
CA PRO A 272 10.24 12.67 -33.57
C PRO A 272 9.16 13.66 -33.95
N ALA A 273 9.37 14.93 -33.59
CA ALA A 273 8.53 16.04 -34.01
C ALA A 273 8.50 16.10 -35.54
N GLY A 274 7.33 15.88 -36.13
CA GLY A 274 7.09 16.10 -37.54
C GLY A 274 7.28 17.58 -37.87
N ILE A 275 8.36 17.87 -38.58
CA ILE A 275 8.56 19.13 -39.30
C ILE A 275 7.42 19.22 -40.32
N ARG A 276 6.54 20.20 -40.15
CA ARG A 276 5.67 20.68 -41.23
C ARG A 276 6.49 21.69 -42.02
N ASP A 277 7.05 21.25 -43.13
CA ASP A 277 7.47 22.16 -44.18
C ASP A 277 6.23 22.62 -44.96
N SER A 278 6.26 23.91 -45.28
CA SER A 278 5.34 24.72 -46.07
C SER A 278 4.90 24.12 -47.39
#